data_AF-A0A820LST2-F1
#
_entry.id   AF-A0A820LST2-F1
#
_cell.length_a   1.000
_cell.length_b   1.000
_cell.length_c   1.000
_cell.angle_alpha   90.00
_cell.angle_beta   90.00
_cell.angle_gamma   90.00
#
_symmetry.space_group_name_H-M   'P 1'
#
loop_
_entity.id
_entity.type
_entity.pdbx_description
1 polymer ?
#
loop_
_entity_poly.entity_id
_entity_poly.type
_entity_poly.pdbx_seq_one_letter_code
_entity_poly.pdbx_strand_id
1 'polypeptide(L)'
;DRAVCFRMWYYTPQFTLPFTIQLVQGDDVQLSRIIASIPAIRLNDSTIPLTFDDLSVDYCDEPRPSPSTNLYACDFESSCIEDFSSLPNYPYQWLMMKASDAIKIESQAPSVDFTFGNQSGHYVFVPNSNTTKAGNVGYLAL
;
A
#
# COMPACT_ATOMS: atom_id res chain seq x y z
N ASP A 1 16.77 -8.73 -20.30
CA ASP A 1 15.87 -8.24 -19.25
C ASP A 1 15.61 -9.35 -18.24
N ARG A 2 15.77 -9.04 -16.95
CA ARG A 2 15.53 -9.98 -15.84
C ARG A 2 14.11 -9.75 -15.32
N ALA A 3 13.43 -10.81 -14.88
CA ALA A 3 12.11 -10.65 -14.27
C ALA A 3 12.23 -10.10 -12.85
N VAL A 4 11.47 -9.04 -12.56
CA VAL A 4 11.33 -8.48 -11.21
C VAL A 4 9.96 -8.81 -10.64
N CYS A 5 9.93 -9.07 -9.34
CA CYS A 5 8.70 -9.30 -8.61
C CYS A 5 8.58 -8.29 -7.49
N PHE A 6 7.34 -7.94 -7.17
CA PHE A 6 7.02 -7.14 -6.01
C PHE A 6 6.42 -8.01 -4.92
N ARG A 7 6.65 -7.64 -3.67
CA ARG A 7 5.97 -8.17 -2.50
C ARG A 7 5.52 -6.98 -1.67
N MET A 8 4.32 -7.10 -1.10
CA MET A 8 3.70 -6.07 -0.29
C MET A 8 2.87 -6.78 0.78
N TRP A 9 3.04 -6.39 2.03
CA TRP A 9 2.08 -6.76 3.06
C TRP A 9 0.85 -5.88 2.94
N TYR A 10 -0.33 -6.48 3.10
CA TYR A 10 -1.58 -5.73 3.10
C TYR A 10 -2.52 -6.26 4.15
N TYR A 11 -3.39 -5.38 4.64
CA TYR A 11 -4.49 -5.76 5.49
C TYR A 11 -5.80 -5.13 5.03
N THR A 12 -6.84 -5.95 5.08
CA THR A 12 -8.24 -5.57 4.88
C THR A 12 -9.09 -6.43 5.83
N PRO A 13 -10.07 -5.86 6.56
CA PRO A 13 -11.00 -6.64 7.35
C PRO A 13 -11.85 -7.60 6.48
N GLN A 14 -12.52 -8.57 7.12
CA GLN A 14 -13.07 -9.86 6.63
C GLN A 14 -13.89 -9.89 5.31
N PHE A 15 -14.19 -8.75 4.69
CA PHE A 15 -14.76 -8.72 3.36
C PHE A 15 -13.62 -8.74 2.32
N THR A 16 -13.37 -9.92 1.75
CA THR A 16 -12.40 -10.09 0.66
C THR A 16 -12.89 -9.35 -0.59
N LEU A 17 -12.59 -8.06 -0.69
CA LEU A 17 -12.79 -7.32 -1.91
C LEU A 17 -11.66 -7.66 -2.87
N PRO A 18 -11.94 -7.99 -4.14
CA PRO A 18 -10.90 -7.99 -5.15
C PRO A 18 -10.35 -6.57 -5.18
N PHE A 19 -9.06 -6.36 -4.97
CA PHE A 19 -8.40 -5.09 -5.29
C PHE A 19 -7.31 -5.41 -6.30
N THR A 20 -7.00 -4.44 -7.16
CA THR A 20 -5.91 -4.59 -8.11
C THR A 20 -4.73 -3.80 -7.59
N ILE A 21 -3.57 -4.46 -7.44
CA ILE A 21 -2.27 -3.79 -7.35
C ILE A 21 -1.64 -3.84 -8.74
N GLN A 22 -1.42 -2.68 -9.34
CA GLN A 22 -0.62 -2.57 -10.57
C GLN A 22 0.66 -1.82 -10.27
N LEU A 23 1.77 -2.35 -10.79
CA LEU A 23 3.00 -1.61 -10.99
C LEU A 23 3.04 -1.15 -12.44
N VAL A 24 2.99 0.16 -12.64
CA VAL A 24 3.11 0.76 -13.97
C VAL A 24 4.45 1.49 -14.02
N GLN A 25 5.35 0.99 -14.88
CA GLN A 25 6.56 1.70 -15.27
C GLN A 25 6.16 2.81 -16.24
N GLY A 26 6.37 4.08 -15.88
CA GLY A 26 6.12 5.22 -16.77
C GLY A 26 7.05 5.24 -17.99
N ASP A 27 6.69 6.05 -18.99
CA ASP A 27 7.51 6.31 -20.18
C ASP A 27 8.84 7.03 -19.85
N ASP A 28 8.89 7.68 -18.67
CA ASP A 28 10.11 8.18 -18.05
C ASP A 28 10.63 7.17 -17.01
N VAL A 29 11.94 6.90 -17.08
CA VAL A 29 12.71 5.80 -16.49
C VAL A 29 12.62 5.67 -14.94
N GLN A 30 11.80 6.45 -14.23
CA GLN A 30 11.87 6.57 -12.77
C GLN A 30 10.56 6.47 -11.98
N LEU A 31 9.37 6.48 -12.59
CA LEU A 31 8.12 6.46 -11.79
C LEU A 31 7.42 5.11 -11.92
N SER A 32 7.61 4.26 -10.91
CA SER A 32 6.82 3.03 -10.73
C SER A 32 5.63 3.35 -9.84
N ARG A 33 4.40 3.27 -10.37
CA ARG A 33 3.20 3.61 -9.56
C ARG A 33 2.58 2.36 -8.97
N ILE A 34 2.21 2.43 -7.69
CA ILE A 34 1.33 1.45 -7.05
C ILE A 34 -0.10 1.95 -7.18
N ILE A 35 -0.87 1.30 -8.05
CA ILE A 35 -2.30 1.57 -8.19
C ILE A 35 -3.01 0.57 -7.30
N ALA A 36 -3.74 1.03 -6.28
CA ALA A 36 -4.73 0.19 -5.63
C ALA A 36 -6.13 0.66 -6.03
N SER A 37 -6.87 -0.20 -6.74
CA SER A 37 -8.27 0.06 -7.07
C SER A 37 -9.16 -0.93 -6.35
N ILE A 38 -10.18 -0.42 -5.66
CA ILE A 38 -11.29 -1.23 -5.16
C ILE A 38 -12.39 -1.18 -6.25
N PRO A 39 -12.62 -2.26 -7.01
CA PRO A 39 -13.65 -2.34 -8.02
C PRO A 39 -15.01 -2.12 -7.37
N ALA A 40 -15.91 -1.47 -8.12
CA ALA A 40 -17.24 -1.11 -7.67
C ALA A 40 -18.06 -2.36 -7.32
N ILE A 41 -18.03 -2.77 -6.06
CA ILE A 41 -18.96 -3.76 -5.51
C ILE A 41 -20.00 -2.99 -4.71
N ARG A 42 -21.28 -3.32 -4.93
CA ARG A 42 -22.38 -2.83 -4.11
C ARG A 42 -22.30 -3.44 -2.72
N LEU A 43 -21.36 -2.96 -1.92
CA LEU A 43 -21.42 -3.10 -0.47
C LEU A 43 -22.27 -1.96 0.07
N ASN A 44 -23.09 -2.27 1.07
CA ASN A 44 -23.91 -1.30 1.79
C ASN A 44 -23.00 -0.29 2.52
N ASP A 45 -22.58 0.78 1.83
CA ASP A 45 -21.91 1.98 2.36
C ASP A 45 -20.76 1.75 3.37
N SER A 46 -20.22 0.54 3.40
CA SER A 46 -19.24 0.10 4.39
C SER A 46 -17.86 0.30 3.77
N THR A 47 -17.28 1.42 4.13
CA THR A 47 -15.89 1.77 3.94
C THR A 47 -14.99 0.75 4.62
N ILE A 48 -14.07 0.18 3.84
CA ILE A 48 -13.11 -0.82 4.31
C ILE A 48 -11.73 -0.17 4.25
N PRO A 49 -10.98 -0.11 5.38
CA PRO A 49 -9.61 0.36 5.33
C PRO A 49 -8.79 -0.62 4.49
N LEU A 50 -8.04 -0.06 3.54
CA LEU A 50 -6.99 -0.76 2.83
C LEU A 50 -5.67 -0.23 3.36
N THR A 51 -4.86 -1.12 3.93
CA THR A 51 -3.55 -0.76 4.48
C THR A 51 -2.46 -1.54 3.77
N PHE A 52 -1.34 -0.88 3.48
CA PHE A 52 -0.13 -1.52 2.96
C PHE A 52 1.05 -1.25 3.87
N ASP A 53 1.92 -2.25 3.95
CA ASP A 53 3.15 -2.21 4.71
C ASP A 53 4.20 -3.11 4.02
N ASP A 54 5.48 -2.93 4.32
CA ASP A 54 6.57 -3.76 3.82
C ASP A 54 6.56 -4.00 2.29
N LEU A 55 6.84 -2.95 1.52
CA LEU A 55 7.09 -3.05 0.08
C LEU A 55 8.50 -3.56 -0.20
N SER A 56 8.64 -4.54 -1.09
CA SER A 56 9.93 -4.93 -1.65
C SER A 56 9.84 -5.26 -3.13
N VAL A 57 10.91 -4.94 -3.87
CA VAL A 57 11.09 -5.27 -5.29
C VAL A 57 12.41 -6.00 -5.46
N ASP A 58 12.35 -7.23 -5.94
CA ASP A 58 13.51 -8.12 -6.09
C ASP A 58 13.49 -8.85 -7.43
N TYR A 59 14.66 -9.36 -7.86
CA TYR A 59 14.72 -10.35 -8.92
C TYR A 59 14.07 -11.66 -8.47
N CYS A 60 13.18 -12.18 -9.32
CA CYS A 60 12.48 -13.44 -9.07
C CYS A 60 12.66 -14.47 -10.18
N ASP A 61 13.46 -14.14 -11.19
CA ASP A 61 13.99 -15.12 -12.12
C ASP A 61 15.21 -15.86 -11.55
N GLU A 62 15.32 -17.13 -11.94
CA GLU A 62 16.43 -17.99 -11.53
C GLU A 62 17.50 -18.08 -12.65
N PRO A 63 18.79 -18.13 -12.32
CA PRO A 63 19.35 -18.06 -10.96
C PRO A 63 19.33 -16.62 -10.42
N ARG A 64 18.96 -16.44 -9.15
CA ARG A 64 19.02 -15.13 -8.48
C ARG A 64 20.45 -14.57 -8.45
N PRO A 65 20.64 -13.24 -8.60
CA PRO A 65 21.96 -12.64 -8.45
C PRO A 65 22.51 -12.89 -7.03
N SER A 66 23.83 -13.12 -6.95
CA SER A 66 24.56 -13.25 -5.70
C SER A 66 25.63 -12.16 -5.63
N PRO A 67 25.65 -11.31 -4.58
CA PRO A 67 24.76 -11.33 -3.41
C PRO A 67 23.32 -10.93 -3.74
N SER A 68 22.39 -11.36 -2.87
CA SER A 68 20.99 -10.92 -2.89
C SER A 68 20.94 -9.40 -3.02
N THR A 69 20.34 -8.91 -4.09
CA THR A 69 20.20 -7.47 -4.33
C THR A 69 18.73 -7.14 -4.28
N ASN A 70 18.28 -6.51 -3.18
CA ASN A 70 16.98 -5.87 -3.15
C ASN A 70 17.08 -4.62 -4.02
N LEU A 71 16.21 -4.51 -5.02
CA LEU A 71 16.21 -3.36 -5.92
C LEU A 71 15.57 -2.15 -5.24
N TYR A 72 14.55 -2.42 -4.42
CA TYR A 72 13.87 -1.43 -3.60
C TYR A 72 13.24 -2.11 -2.38
N ALA A 73 13.26 -1.44 -1.24
CA ALA A 73 12.53 -1.87 -0.05
C ALA A 73 12.05 -0.66 0.73
N CYS A 74 10.79 -0.70 1.18
CA CYS A 74 10.22 0.29 2.07
C CYS A 74 9.36 -0.37 3.14
N ASP A 75 9.78 -0.19 4.39
CA ASP A 75 9.09 -0.63 5.61
C ASP A 75 8.20 0.47 6.21
N PHE A 76 8.13 1.63 5.56
CA PHE A 76 7.39 2.82 6.00
C PHE A 76 7.79 3.41 7.35
N GLU A 77 8.99 3.14 7.88
CA GLU A 77 9.36 3.60 9.24
C GLU A 77 10.17 4.89 9.30
N SER A 78 11.11 5.10 8.38
CA SER A 78 11.89 6.36 8.34
C SER A 78 12.67 6.60 7.04
N SER A 79 13.07 5.55 6.33
CA SER A 79 14.03 5.69 5.23
C SER A 79 13.41 6.02 3.88
N CYS A 80 12.17 5.59 3.67
CA CYS A 80 11.51 5.55 2.36
C CYS A 80 10.13 6.22 2.33
N ILE A 81 9.64 6.71 3.48
CA ILE A 81 8.30 7.33 3.60
C ILE A 81 8.15 8.49 2.61
N GLU A 82 9.20 9.30 2.47
CA GLU A 82 9.22 10.49 1.62
C GLU A 82 9.21 10.17 0.12
N ASP A 83 9.48 8.91 -0.26
CA ASP A 83 9.39 8.48 -1.65
C ASP A 83 7.92 8.33 -2.10
N PHE A 84 6.99 8.20 -1.15
CA PHE A 84 5.59 7.93 -1.46
C PHE A 84 4.72 9.18 -1.39
N SER A 85 3.91 9.38 -2.42
CA SER A 85 2.92 10.46 -2.46
C SER A 85 1.54 9.98 -2.91
N SER A 86 0.52 10.43 -2.19
CA SER A 86 -0.87 10.28 -2.63
C SER A 86 -1.17 11.29 -3.73
N LEU A 87 -1.67 10.82 -4.88
CA LEU A 87 -2.03 11.75 -5.95
C LEU A 87 -3.30 12.54 -5.58
N PRO A 88 -3.25 13.89 -5.55
CA PRO A 88 -4.30 14.71 -4.94
C PRO A 88 -5.60 14.77 -5.74
N ASN A 89 -5.57 14.42 -7.04
CA ASN A 89 -6.73 14.51 -7.93
C ASN A 89 -7.64 13.28 -7.88
N TYR A 90 -7.37 12.33 -6.99
CA TYR A 90 -8.12 11.07 -6.88
C TYR A 90 -8.90 10.98 -5.56
N PRO A 91 -10.09 10.36 -5.53
CA PRO A 91 -10.91 10.37 -4.32
C PRO A 91 -10.31 9.61 -3.14
N TYR A 92 -9.53 8.55 -3.38
CA TYR A 92 -8.84 7.86 -2.29
C TYR A 92 -7.50 8.53 -2.04
N GLN A 93 -7.37 9.12 -0.86
CA GLN A 93 -6.14 9.72 -0.38
C GLN A 93 -5.43 8.76 0.57
N TRP A 94 -4.20 8.40 0.21
CA TRP A 94 -3.33 7.60 1.06
C TRP A 94 -2.73 8.49 2.14
N LEU A 95 -2.74 7.98 3.37
CA LEU A 95 -2.16 8.65 4.52
C LEU A 95 -1.19 7.69 5.21
N MET A 96 -0.15 8.25 5.82
CA MET A 96 0.71 7.52 6.74
C MET A 96 0.03 7.44 8.11
N MET A 97 0.06 6.28 8.73
CA MET A 97 -0.51 6.04 10.05
C MET A 97 0.46 5.32 10.95
N LYS A 98 0.63 5.83 12.16
CA LYS A 98 1.22 5.08 13.25
C LYS A 98 0.20 4.07 13.79
N ALA A 99 0.60 2.82 13.96
CA ALA A 99 -0.29 1.75 14.42
C ALA A 99 -1.00 2.06 15.75
N SER A 100 -0.35 2.80 16.66
CA SER A 100 -0.96 3.26 17.92
C SER A 100 -2.18 4.18 17.75
N ASP A 101 -2.30 4.87 16.62
CA ASP A 101 -3.38 5.82 16.35
C ASP A 101 -4.61 5.15 15.74
N ALA A 102 -4.46 3.95 15.16
CA ALA A 102 -5.56 3.18 14.57
C ALA A 102 -6.71 2.94 15.55
N ILE A 103 -6.38 2.68 16.81
CA ILE A 103 -7.32 2.48 17.92
C ILE A 103 -8.11 3.76 18.22
N LYS A 104 -7.45 4.93 18.13
CA LYS A 104 -8.03 6.21 18.54
C LYS A 104 -9.08 6.73 17.56
N ILE A 105 -8.93 6.38 16.29
CA ILE A 105 -9.76 6.93 15.21
C ILE A 105 -10.81 5.95 14.69
N GLU A 106 -11.08 4.87 15.44
CA GLU A 106 -12.06 3.82 15.08
C GLU A 106 -11.92 3.29 13.63
N SER A 107 -10.68 3.26 13.12
CA SER A 107 -10.41 3.14 11.68
C SER A 107 -10.55 1.74 11.08
N GLN A 108 -10.87 0.71 11.87
CA GLN A 108 -10.75 -0.71 11.50
C GLN A 108 -9.35 -1.11 10.95
N ALA A 109 -8.37 -0.20 10.95
CA ALA A 109 -7.00 -0.47 10.54
C ALA A 109 -6.24 -1.25 11.62
N PRO A 110 -5.13 -1.92 11.28
CA PRO A 110 -4.33 -2.69 12.23
C PRO A 110 -3.84 -1.84 13.40
N SER A 111 -4.05 -2.31 14.63
CA SER A 111 -3.48 -1.68 15.83
C SER A 111 -2.01 -2.02 16.08
N VAL A 112 -1.44 -2.85 15.19
CA VAL A 112 -0.09 -3.37 15.21
C VAL A 112 0.47 -3.26 13.80
N ASP A 113 1.64 -2.67 13.71
CA ASP A 113 2.45 -2.56 12.50
C ASP A 113 3.08 -3.92 12.12
N PHE A 114 3.27 -4.19 10.82
CA PHE A 114 3.80 -5.48 10.38
C PHE A 114 5.32 -5.56 10.53
N THR A 115 6.04 -4.49 10.20
CA THR A 115 7.52 -4.39 10.30
C THR A 115 8.02 -4.74 11.70
N PHE A 116 7.48 -4.08 12.73
CA PHE A 116 7.92 -4.25 14.12
C PHE A 116 7.05 -5.20 14.95
N GLY A 117 5.89 -5.61 14.43
CA GLY A 117 4.95 -6.45 15.16
C GLY A 117 4.43 -5.80 16.44
N ASN A 118 4.46 -4.46 16.53
CA ASN A 118 3.97 -3.71 17.68
C ASN A 118 3.37 -2.34 17.27
N GLN A 119 3.00 -1.49 18.23
CA GLN A 119 2.28 -0.24 17.96
C GLN A 119 3.18 0.95 17.59
N SER A 120 4.50 0.78 17.61
CA SER A 120 5.46 1.86 17.35
C SER A 120 5.66 2.15 15.87
N GLY A 121 5.33 1.18 15.01
CA GLY A 121 5.55 1.27 13.56
C GLY A 121 4.44 1.97 12.78
N HIS A 122 4.65 2.06 11.48
CA HIS A 122 3.85 2.84 10.56
C HIS A 122 3.53 2.08 9.28
N TYR A 123 2.34 2.35 8.75
CA TYR A 123 1.91 1.83 7.46
C TYR A 123 1.17 2.91 6.68
N VAL A 124 1.01 2.70 5.36
CA VAL A 124 0.09 3.52 4.56
C VAL A 124 -1.31 2.96 4.64
N PHE A 125 -2.31 3.83 4.74
CA PHE A 125 -3.71 3.42 4.73
C PHE A 125 -4.60 4.43 4.02
N VAL A 126 -5.75 3.96 3.57
CA VAL A 126 -6.84 4.82 3.13
C VAL A 126 -7.87 4.93 4.26
N PRO A 127 -8.14 6.13 4.80
CA PRO A 127 -9.10 6.30 5.87
C PRO A 127 -10.52 6.00 5.41
N ASN A 128 -11.34 5.59 6.37
CA ASN A 128 -12.78 5.58 6.24
C ASN A 128 -13.29 7.02 6.05
N SER A 129 -13.84 7.33 4.87
CA SER A 129 -14.38 8.65 4.54
C SER A 129 -15.54 8.56 3.55
N ASN A 130 -16.32 9.63 3.44
CA ASN A 130 -17.36 9.77 2.40
C ASN A 130 -16.81 9.71 0.97
N THR A 131 -15.49 9.84 0.80
CA THR A 131 -14.78 9.70 -0.48
C THR A 131 -14.24 8.30 -0.71
N THR A 132 -14.31 7.40 0.28
CA THR A 132 -13.89 6.00 0.19
C THR A 132 -15.03 5.09 -0.33
N LYS A 133 -15.70 5.50 -1.41
CA LYS A 133 -16.86 4.80 -1.99
C LYS A 133 -16.45 3.76 -3.04
N ALA A 134 -17.28 2.73 -3.22
CA ALA A 134 -17.10 1.73 -4.25
C ALA A 134 -16.96 2.38 -5.65
N GLY A 135 -15.93 1.98 -6.40
CA GLY A 135 -15.64 2.50 -7.74
C GLY A 135 -14.70 3.71 -7.79
N ASN A 136 -14.38 4.31 -6.64
CA ASN A 136 -13.30 5.29 -6.56
C ASN A 136 -11.94 4.59 -6.60
N VAL A 137 -10.91 5.34 -6.97
CA VAL A 137 -9.54 4.87 -7.08
C VAL A 137 -8.60 5.81 -6.35
N GLY A 138 -7.45 5.29 -5.94
CA GLY A 138 -6.35 6.05 -5.36
C GLY A 138 -5.04 5.58 -5.95
N TYR A 139 -4.11 6.51 -6.07
CA TYR A 139 -2.78 6.24 -6.59
C TYR A 139 -1.77 6.61 -5.51
N LEU A 140 -0.96 5.62 -5.14
CA LEU A 140 0.21 5.82 -4.31
C LEU A 140 1.41 5.79 -5.27
N ALA A 141 1.96 6.96 -5.55
CA ALA A 141 3.11 7.10 -6.43
C ALA A 141 4.40 6.94 -5.61
N LEU A 142 5.28 6.08 -6.12
CA LEU A 142 6.71 6.02 -5.78
C LEU A 142 7.47 6.81 -6.86
#